data_AF-A0AAX4JFP5-F1
#
_entry.id   AF-A0AAX4JFP5-F1
#
_cell.length_a   1.000
_cell.length_b   1.000
_cell.length_c   1.000
_cell.angle_alpha   90.00
_cell.angle_beta   90.00
_cell.angle_gamma   90.00
#
_symmetry.space_group_name_H-M   'P 1'
#
loop_
_entity.id
_entity.type
_entity.pdbx_description
1 polymer ?
#
loop_
_entity_poly.entity_id
_entity_poly.type
_entity_poly.pdbx_seq_one_letter_code
_entity_poly.pdbx_strand_id
1 'polypeptide(L)'
;MDKKLIFYLNNSNFKNSYKPKKKPPQIRKSTTTSSDLLKLVNGEICLDDNEMFVNLNKSEDMEVIEDDELVTSNTYATKKRKNARWTKKETECFFEALSLCGLEFSLISGIFENKDRKMCKMKYIGEMKKNKKMIEKSLNKKEKFCPEKYKNLQSYIKK
;
A
#
# COMPACT_ATOMS: atom_id res chain seq x y z
N MET A 1 20.24 -37.87 -13.63
CA MET A 1 19.54 -36.75 -12.96
C MET A 1 20.52 -36.03 -12.05
N ASP A 2 20.53 -34.69 -12.07
CA ASP A 2 21.47 -33.90 -11.28
C ASP A 2 21.28 -34.14 -9.78
N LYS A 3 22.37 -34.50 -9.08
CA LYS A 3 22.36 -34.78 -7.63
C LYS A 3 21.76 -33.64 -6.80
N LYS A 4 21.92 -32.40 -7.27
CA LYS A 4 21.35 -31.21 -6.63
C LYS A 4 19.83 -31.15 -6.77
N LEU A 5 19.26 -31.64 -7.88
CA LEU A 5 17.82 -31.62 -8.13
C LEU A 5 17.09 -32.68 -7.31
N ILE A 6 17.72 -33.85 -7.10
CA ILE A 6 17.16 -34.96 -6.30
C ILE A 6 16.85 -34.51 -4.87
N PHE A 7 17.66 -33.61 -4.30
CA PHE A 7 17.44 -33.08 -2.95
C PHE A 7 16.12 -32.31 -2.81
N TYR A 8 15.75 -31.49 -3.81
CA TYR A 8 14.55 -30.66 -3.78
C TYR A 8 13.28 -31.39 -4.20
N LEU A 9 13.42 -32.56 -4.82
CA LEU A 9 12.29 -33.41 -5.23
C LEU A 9 11.85 -34.38 -4.12
N ASN A 10 12.59 -34.48 -3.02
CA ASN A 10 12.23 -35.31 -1.88
C ASN A 10 11.61 -34.46 -0.76
N ASN A 11 10.29 -34.57 -0.59
CA ASN A 11 9.53 -33.81 0.42
C ASN A 11 9.99 -34.08 1.87
N SER A 12 10.60 -35.24 2.13
CA SER A 12 11.16 -35.58 3.45
C SER A 12 12.37 -34.71 3.84
N ASN A 13 12.98 -34.01 2.88
CA ASN A 13 14.14 -33.13 3.11
C ASN A 13 13.75 -31.72 3.61
N PHE A 14 12.46 -31.36 3.55
CA PHE A 14 11.98 -30.09 4.08
C PHE A 14 11.45 -30.31 5.50
N LYS A 15 11.96 -29.54 6.47
CA LYS A 15 11.47 -29.59 7.85
C LYS A 15 9.99 -29.22 7.85
N ASN A 16 9.17 -29.99 8.57
CA ASN A 16 7.77 -29.64 8.83
C ASN A 16 7.67 -28.17 9.23
N SER A 17 6.72 -27.47 8.63
CA SER A 17 6.48 -26.04 8.81
C SER A 17 6.58 -25.66 10.29
N TYR A 18 7.26 -24.55 10.54
CA TYR A 18 7.42 -23.97 11.87
C TYR A 18 6.07 -23.96 12.60
N LYS A 19 5.92 -24.80 13.63
CA LYS A 19 4.76 -24.73 14.52
C LYS A 19 5.00 -23.56 15.48
N PRO A 20 4.22 -22.47 15.45
CA PRO A 20 4.42 -21.36 16.37
C PRO A 20 4.25 -21.87 17.80
N LYS A 21 5.22 -21.58 18.67
CA LYS A 21 5.12 -21.90 20.09
C LYS A 21 3.95 -21.09 20.67
N LYS A 22 2.91 -21.77 21.19
CA LYS A 22 1.84 -21.10 21.93
C LYS A 22 2.47 -20.42 23.15
N LYS A 23 2.42 -19.08 23.20
CA LYS A 23 2.91 -18.34 24.36
C LYS A 23 2.01 -18.65 25.57
N PRO A 24 2.57 -18.77 26.79
CA PRO A 24 1.74 -18.93 27.98
C PRO A 24 0.77 -17.75 28.12
N PRO A 25 -0.45 -17.97 28.66
CA PRO A 25 -1.44 -16.92 28.82
C PRO A 25 -0.87 -15.77 29.66
N GLN A 26 -0.85 -14.56 29.10
CA GLN A 26 -0.41 -13.37 29.84
C GLN A 26 -1.56 -12.82 30.66
N ILE A 27 -1.51 -13.04 31.97
CA ILE A 27 -2.44 -12.44 32.93
C ILE A 27 -1.85 -11.09 33.34
N ARG A 28 -2.57 -9.99 33.11
CA ARG A 28 -2.20 -8.65 33.60
C ARG A 28 -3.30 -8.15 34.55
N LYS A 29 -2.91 -7.38 35.56
CA LYS A 29 -3.85 -6.68 36.43
C LYS A 29 -4.66 -5.68 35.59
N SER A 30 -5.99 -5.67 35.75
CA SER A 30 -6.87 -4.76 35.04
C SER A 30 -6.60 -3.31 35.43
N THR A 31 -6.60 -2.39 34.46
CA THR A 31 -6.49 -0.93 34.70
C THR A 31 -7.85 -0.24 34.62
N THR A 32 -8.93 -1.01 34.50
CA THR A 32 -10.29 -0.49 34.36
C THR A 32 -10.85 -0.15 35.72
N THR A 33 -11.19 1.11 35.95
CA THR A 33 -11.98 1.57 37.11
C THR A 33 -13.45 1.22 36.90
N SER A 34 -13.78 -0.06 36.74
CA SER A 34 -15.17 -0.54 36.68
C SER A 34 -15.67 -0.85 38.09
N SER A 35 -16.93 -0.49 38.36
CA SER A 35 -17.65 -0.69 39.63
C SER A 35 -17.69 -2.14 40.10
N ASP A 36 -17.44 -3.08 39.19
CA ASP A 36 -17.71 -4.50 39.36
C ASP A 36 -16.56 -5.25 40.09
N LEU A 37 -15.44 -4.55 40.35
CA LEU A 37 -14.31 -5.08 41.14
C LEU A 37 -14.59 -5.21 42.64
N LEU A 38 -15.64 -4.57 43.16
CA LEU A 38 -15.99 -4.56 44.58
C LEU A 38 -17.35 -5.23 44.81
N LYS A 39 -17.41 -6.18 45.75
CA LYS A 39 -18.61 -6.93 46.13
C LYS A 39 -18.91 -6.75 47.61
N LEU A 40 -20.18 -6.53 47.95
CA LEU A 40 -20.63 -6.50 49.33
C LEU A 40 -20.89 -7.94 49.82
N VAL A 41 -20.10 -8.43 50.77
CA VAL A 41 -20.29 -9.75 51.39
C VAL A 41 -20.49 -9.53 52.89
N ASN A 42 -21.66 -9.93 53.41
CA ASN A 42 -22.02 -9.81 54.83
C ASN A 42 -21.93 -8.38 55.41
N GLY A 43 -22.20 -7.37 54.59
CA GLY A 43 -22.18 -5.96 55.02
C GLY A 43 -20.79 -5.30 54.96
N GLU A 44 -19.75 -6.05 54.57
CA GLU A 44 -18.41 -5.52 54.34
C GLU A 44 -18.12 -5.44 52.84
N ILE A 45 -17.36 -4.43 52.43
CA ILE A 45 -16.95 -4.25 51.04
C ILE A 45 -15.66 -5.04 50.82
N CYS A 46 -15.71 -6.06 49.96
CA CYS A 46 -14.57 -6.91 49.59
C CYS A 46 -14.24 -6.77 48.09
N LEU A 47 -13.01 -7.12 47.71
CA LEU A 47 -12.62 -7.22 46.30
C LEU A 47 -13.11 -8.54 45.70
N ASP A 48 -13.61 -8.51 44.47
CA ASP A 48 -13.99 -9.73 43.75
C ASP A 48 -12.78 -10.32 42.99
N ASP A 49 -12.25 -11.43 43.51
CA ASP A 49 -11.09 -12.12 42.93
C ASP A 49 -11.32 -12.59 41.48
N ASN A 50 -12.57 -12.80 41.08
CA ASN A 50 -12.90 -13.29 39.73
C ASN A 50 -12.75 -12.19 38.67
N GLU A 51 -13.02 -10.94 39.03
CA GLU A 51 -12.94 -9.79 38.12
C GLU A 51 -11.58 -9.07 38.18
N MET A 52 -10.74 -9.43 39.16
CA MET A 52 -9.39 -8.87 39.32
C MET A 52 -8.47 -9.14 38.11
N PHE A 53 -8.77 -10.17 37.31
CA PHE A 53 -7.96 -10.58 36.16
C PHE A 53 -8.77 -10.56 34.86
N VAL A 54 -8.28 -9.82 33.85
CA VAL A 54 -8.87 -9.83 32.50
C VAL A 54 -8.17 -10.88 31.66
N ASN A 55 -8.94 -11.83 31.11
CA ASN A 55 -8.43 -12.81 30.16
C ASN A 55 -8.34 -12.17 28.76
N LEU A 56 -7.12 -11.79 28.33
CA LEU A 56 -6.87 -11.27 26.98
C LEU A 56 -7.00 -12.34 25.88
N ASN A 57 -7.12 -13.62 26.25
CA ASN A 57 -7.35 -14.70 25.29
C ASN A 57 -8.85 -14.96 25.09
N LYS A 58 -9.70 -13.93 25.27
CA LYS A 58 -11.09 -14.05 24.85
C LYS A 58 -11.05 -14.32 23.35
N SER A 59 -11.47 -15.50 22.96
CA SER A 59 -11.64 -15.89 21.58
C SER A 59 -12.73 -14.98 21.01
N GLU A 60 -12.33 -13.87 20.42
CA GLU A 60 -13.19 -13.13 19.52
C GLU A 60 -13.55 -14.09 18.38
N ASP A 61 -14.82 -14.11 17.98
CA ASP A 61 -15.30 -14.88 16.85
C ASP A 61 -14.66 -14.31 15.58
N MET A 62 -13.46 -14.78 15.27
CA MET A 62 -12.72 -14.41 14.07
C MET A 62 -13.33 -15.17 12.90
N GLU A 63 -13.67 -14.44 11.84
CA GLU A 63 -14.14 -15.03 10.59
C GLU A 63 -13.04 -15.94 10.03
N VAL A 64 -13.35 -17.25 9.92
CA VAL A 64 -12.44 -18.23 9.32
C VAL A 64 -12.60 -18.10 7.80
N ILE A 65 -11.66 -17.41 7.18
CA ILE A 65 -11.55 -17.31 5.72
C ILE A 65 -10.61 -18.44 5.27
N GLU A 66 -11.09 -19.31 4.39
CA GLU A 66 -10.26 -20.30 3.71
C GLU A 66 -9.44 -19.57 2.62
N ASP A 67 -8.13 -19.40 2.88
CA ASP A 67 -7.21 -18.78 1.92
C ASP A 67 -6.84 -19.77 0.80
N ASP A 68 -7.70 -19.87 -0.23
CA ASP A 68 -7.41 -20.61 -1.47
C ASP A 68 -6.55 -19.80 -2.47
N GLU A 69 -6.01 -18.65 -2.06
CA GLU A 69 -5.26 -17.77 -2.95
C GLU A 69 -3.87 -18.34 -3.33
N LEU A 70 -3.59 -18.38 -4.63
CA LEU A 70 -2.29 -18.78 -5.16
C LEU A 70 -1.19 -17.78 -4.79
N VAL A 71 -0.29 -18.20 -3.91
CA VAL A 71 0.89 -17.40 -3.54
C VAL A 71 1.97 -17.51 -4.63
N THR A 72 2.28 -16.39 -5.25
CA THR A 72 3.36 -16.25 -6.24
C THR A 72 4.52 -15.42 -5.68
N SER A 73 5.65 -15.37 -6.40
CA SER A 73 6.81 -14.54 -6.02
C SER A 73 6.50 -13.03 -5.90
N ASN A 74 5.39 -12.56 -6.47
CA ASN A 74 4.97 -11.15 -6.40
C ASN A 74 3.86 -10.89 -5.37
N THR A 75 3.31 -11.91 -4.71
CA THR A 75 2.21 -11.77 -3.74
C THR A 75 2.60 -10.89 -2.55
N TYR A 76 3.84 -11.02 -2.06
CA TYR A 76 4.38 -10.21 -0.95
C TYR A 76 5.16 -8.97 -1.40
N ALA A 77 5.03 -8.55 -2.66
CA ALA A 77 5.76 -7.39 -3.15
C ALA A 77 5.28 -6.10 -2.43
N THR A 78 6.15 -5.54 -1.59
CA THR A 78 5.88 -4.34 -0.79
C THR A 78 5.58 -3.09 -1.62
N LYS A 79 6.07 -3.05 -2.87
CA LYS A 79 5.75 -2.01 -3.85
C LYS A 79 4.88 -2.58 -4.96
N LYS A 80 3.57 -2.68 -4.73
CA LYS A 80 2.60 -2.86 -5.82
C LYS A 80 2.78 -1.70 -6.80
N ARG A 81 3.20 -2.00 -8.03
CA ARG A 81 3.34 -0.98 -9.09
C ARG A 81 1.94 -0.48 -9.45
N LYS A 82 1.54 0.67 -8.89
CA LYS A 82 0.34 1.39 -9.32
C LYS A 82 0.62 2.04 -10.69
N ASN A 83 0.74 1.22 -11.72
CA ASN A 83 0.91 1.69 -13.09
C ASN A 83 -0.45 2.12 -13.62
N ALA A 84 -0.88 3.34 -13.30
CA ALA A 84 -2.11 3.87 -13.89
C ALA A 84 -1.93 4.03 -15.41
N ARG A 85 -2.87 3.49 -16.18
CA ARG A 85 -2.89 3.62 -17.64
C ARG A 85 -2.98 5.10 -18.03
N TRP A 86 -2.31 5.47 -19.13
CA TRP A 86 -2.41 6.79 -19.72
C TRP A 86 -3.53 6.80 -20.75
N THR A 87 -4.53 7.65 -20.54
CA THR A 87 -5.56 7.92 -21.54
C THR A 87 -5.03 8.86 -22.62
N LYS A 88 -5.79 8.97 -23.72
CA LYS A 88 -5.44 9.90 -24.82
C LYS A 88 -5.45 11.35 -24.33
N LYS A 89 -6.50 11.75 -23.59
CA LYS A 89 -6.63 13.08 -22.96
C LYS A 89 -5.44 13.41 -22.04
N GLU A 90 -5.05 12.47 -21.18
CA GLU A 90 -3.90 12.65 -20.29
C GLU A 90 -2.58 12.79 -21.07
N THR A 91 -2.45 12.07 -22.19
CA THR A 91 -1.24 12.14 -23.04
C THR A 91 -1.15 13.48 -23.78
N GLU A 92 -2.27 14.01 -24.28
CA GLU A 92 -2.33 15.35 -24.89
C GLU A 92 -1.98 16.43 -23.86
N CYS A 93 -2.62 16.38 -22.69
CA CYS A 93 -2.31 17.29 -21.58
C CYS A 93 -0.85 17.19 -21.12
N PHE A 94 -0.24 16.00 -21.19
CA PHE A 94 1.18 15.82 -20.86
C PHE A 94 2.10 16.59 -21.81
N PHE A 95 1.82 16.61 -23.12
CA PHE A 95 2.61 17.38 -24.08
C PHE A 95 2.45 18.89 -23.87
N GLU A 96 1.24 19.36 -23.56
CA GLU A 96 0.99 20.77 -23.20
C GLU A 96 1.69 21.16 -21.90
N ALA A 97 1.60 20.32 -20.87
CA ALA A 97 2.31 20.50 -19.62
C ALA A 97 3.83 20.54 -19.81
N LEU A 98 4.37 19.74 -20.74
CA LEU A 98 5.80 19.77 -21.09
C LEU A 98 6.22 21.13 -21.68
N SER A 99 5.34 21.75 -22.48
CA SER A 99 5.62 23.07 -23.06
C SER A 99 5.57 24.22 -22.03
N LEU A 100 4.76 24.07 -20.97
CA LEU A 100 4.58 25.07 -19.92
C LEU A 100 5.61 24.92 -18.77
N CYS A 101 5.81 23.69 -18.31
CA CYS A 101 6.64 23.36 -17.14
C CYS A 101 8.06 22.91 -17.50
N GLY A 102 8.29 22.47 -18.74
CA GLY A 102 9.57 21.89 -19.17
C GLY A 102 9.78 20.46 -18.66
N LEU A 103 10.97 20.17 -18.14
CA LEU A 103 11.38 18.84 -17.68
C LEU A 103 11.17 18.62 -16.17
N GLU A 104 10.47 19.54 -15.50
CA GLU A 104 10.15 19.43 -14.07
C GLU A 104 8.96 18.47 -13.84
N PHE A 105 9.27 17.18 -13.79
CA PHE A 105 8.24 16.13 -13.64
C PHE A 105 7.49 16.19 -12.31
N SER A 106 8.04 16.81 -11.27
CA SER A 106 7.35 17.00 -9.99
C SER A 106 6.22 18.01 -10.11
N LEU A 107 6.43 19.06 -10.92
CA LEU A 107 5.43 20.07 -11.19
C LEU A 107 4.33 19.51 -12.11
N ILE A 108 4.74 18.73 -13.12
CA ILE A 108 3.82 18.05 -14.03
C ILE A 108 2.95 17.03 -13.27
N SER A 109 3.50 16.27 -12.31
CA SER A 109 2.70 15.33 -11.53
C SER A 109 1.56 16.00 -10.75
N GLY A 110 1.72 17.27 -10.34
CA GLY A 110 0.64 18.01 -9.69
C GLY A 110 -0.58 18.29 -10.57
N ILE A 111 -0.47 18.09 -11.90
CA ILE A 111 -1.60 18.23 -12.84
C ILE A 111 -2.50 16.98 -12.80
N PHE A 112 -1.94 15.83 -12.42
CA PHE A 112 -2.59 14.52 -12.51
C PHE A 112 -2.81 13.94 -11.12
N GLU A 113 -4.04 13.57 -10.77
CA GLU A 113 -4.35 13.09 -9.42
C GLU A 113 -3.76 11.71 -9.09
N ASN A 114 -3.60 10.86 -10.11
CA ASN A 114 -3.12 9.46 -9.95
C ASN A 114 -1.77 9.19 -10.63
N LYS A 115 -1.02 10.23 -11.03
CA LYS A 115 0.28 10.06 -11.70
C LYS A 115 1.41 10.67 -10.87
N ASP A 116 2.21 9.80 -10.26
CA ASP A 116 3.40 10.20 -9.52
C ASP A 116 4.51 10.74 -10.46
N ARG A 117 5.46 11.50 -9.90
CA ARG A 117 6.65 12.04 -10.59
C ARG A 117 7.40 10.95 -11.37
N LYS A 118 7.56 9.77 -10.76
CA LYS A 118 8.23 8.63 -11.41
C LYS A 118 7.47 8.19 -12.67
N MET A 119 6.14 8.21 -12.64
CA MET A 119 5.31 7.83 -13.78
C MET A 119 5.42 8.85 -14.91
N CYS A 120 5.45 10.15 -14.59
CA CYS A 120 5.67 11.21 -15.57
C CYS A 120 7.04 11.09 -16.25
N LYS A 121 8.10 10.78 -15.50
CA LYS A 121 9.43 10.48 -16.07
C LYS A 121 9.39 9.26 -17.00
N MET A 122 8.74 8.18 -16.59
CA MET A 122 8.62 6.98 -17.43
C MET A 122 7.80 7.25 -18.70
N LYS A 123 6.75 8.08 -18.60
CA LYS A 123 5.97 8.54 -19.76
C LYS A 123 6.85 9.32 -20.73
N TYR A 124 7.65 10.27 -20.25
CA TYR A 124 8.63 10.99 -21.07
C TYR A 124 9.60 10.04 -21.80
N ILE A 125 10.21 9.09 -21.09
CA ILE A 125 11.15 8.13 -21.69
C ILE A 125 10.45 7.23 -22.72
N GLY A 126 9.22 6.80 -22.45
CA GLY A 126 8.41 6.01 -23.37
C GLY A 126 8.05 6.79 -24.64
N GLU A 127 7.63 8.04 -24.50
CA GLU A 127 7.30 8.92 -25.63
C GLU A 127 8.56 9.37 -26.39
N MET A 128 9.72 9.51 -25.75
CA MET A 128 10.99 9.77 -26.45
C MET A 128 11.35 8.65 -27.43
N LYS A 129 11.02 7.40 -27.08
CA LYS A 129 11.25 6.24 -27.95
C LYS A 129 10.19 6.11 -29.05
N LYS A 130 8.92 6.41 -28.74
CA LYS A 130 7.80 6.21 -29.67
C LYS A 130 7.54 7.43 -30.57
N ASN A 131 7.50 8.62 -29.99
CA ASN A 131 7.01 9.86 -30.58
C ASN A 131 7.98 11.04 -30.34
N LYS A 132 9.26 10.86 -30.70
CA LYS A 132 10.31 11.85 -30.48
C LYS A 132 9.96 13.25 -31.02
N LYS A 133 9.36 13.32 -32.23
CA LYS A 133 8.95 14.57 -32.88
C LYS A 133 7.97 15.39 -32.06
N MET A 134 7.04 14.75 -31.34
CA MET A 134 6.06 15.45 -30.51
C MET A 134 6.69 16.05 -29.26
N ILE A 135 7.67 15.35 -28.66
CA ILE A 135 8.44 15.89 -27.54
C ILE A 135 9.29 17.07 -27.99
N GLU A 136 10.01 16.94 -29.10
CA GLU A 136 10.83 18.03 -29.66
C GLU A 136 9.95 19.25 -29.97
N LYS A 137 8.77 19.05 -30.58
CA LYS A 137 7.79 20.12 -30.81
C LYS A 137 7.34 20.81 -29.52
N SER A 138 7.06 20.04 -28.47
CA SER A 138 6.58 20.56 -27.19
C SER A 138 7.68 21.33 -26.45
N LEU A 139 8.93 20.84 -26.50
CA LEU A 139 10.09 21.51 -25.91
C LEU A 139 10.50 22.76 -26.69
N ASN A 140 10.37 22.75 -28.02
CA ASN A 140 10.66 23.93 -28.85
C ASN A 140 9.62 25.03 -28.68
N LYS A 141 8.36 24.67 -28.39
CA LYS A 141 7.27 25.62 -28.12
C LYS A 141 7.42 26.36 -26.78
N LYS A 142 8.38 25.96 -25.92
CA LYS A 142 8.59 26.42 -24.53
C LYS A 142 7.96 27.78 -24.25
N GLU A 143 6.86 27.76 -23.52
CA GLU A 143 6.13 28.96 -23.13
C GLU A 143 6.63 29.48 -21.78
N LYS A 144 6.45 30.76 -21.51
CA LYS A 144 6.69 31.30 -20.16
C LYS A 144 5.69 30.67 -19.20
N PHE A 145 6.16 30.27 -18.03
CA PHE A 145 5.30 29.67 -17.02
C PHE A 145 4.19 30.66 -16.63
N CYS A 146 2.94 30.20 -16.70
CA CYS A 146 1.75 30.96 -16.37
C CYS A 146 0.89 30.14 -15.39
N PRO A 147 0.68 30.62 -14.16
CA PRO A 147 -0.12 29.91 -13.15
C PRO A 147 -1.57 29.61 -13.60
N GLU A 148 -2.17 30.49 -14.39
CA GLU A 148 -3.54 30.32 -14.88
C GLU A 148 -3.65 29.14 -15.86
N LYS A 149 -2.72 29.04 -16.81
CA LYS A 149 -2.65 27.91 -17.75
C LYS A 149 -2.48 26.58 -17.00
N TYR A 150 -1.64 26.56 -15.96
CA TYR A 150 -1.43 25.37 -15.16
C TYR A 150 -2.73 24.90 -14.46
N LYS A 151 -3.49 25.84 -13.88
CA LYS A 151 -4.80 25.53 -13.26
C LYS A 151 -5.83 25.06 -14.29
N ASN A 152 -5.82 25.62 -15.50
CA ASN A 152 -6.71 25.18 -16.57
C ASN A 152 -6.43 23.73 -16.96
N LEU A 153 -5.15 23.34 -17.08
CA LEU A 153 -4.75 21.95 -17.34
C LEU A 153 -5.18 21.00 -16.21
N GLN A 154 -5.05 21.42 -14.95
CA GLN A 154 -5.57 20.66 -13.81
C GLN A 154 -7.08 20.43 -13.91
N SER A 155 -7.85 21.47 -14.26
CA SER A 155 -9.31 21.36 -14.38
C SER A 155 -9.75 20.50 -15.57
N TYR A 156 -8.96 20.47 -16.65
CA TYR A 156 -9.25 19.71 -17.86
C TYR A 156 -9.23 18.20 -17.63
N ILE A 157 -8.37 17.73 -16.72
CA ILE A 157 -8.25 16.29 -16.40
C ILE A 157 -9.30 15.84 -15.39
N LYS A 158 -9.75 16.74 -14.50
CA LYS A 158 -10.79 16.43 -13.51
C LYS A 158 -12.20 16.31 -14.11
N LYS A 159 -12.41 16.81 -15.33
CA LYS A 159 -13.68 16.74 -16.08
C LYS A 159 -13.72 15.53 -17.01
#